data_AF-A0A7X2X2M6-F1
#
_entry.id   AF-A0A7X2X2M6-F1
#
_cell.length_a   1.000
_cell.length_b   1.000
_cell.length_c   1.000
_cell.angle_alpha   90.00
_cell.angle_beta   90.00
_cell.angle_gamma   90.00
#
_symmetry.space_group_name_H-M   'P 1'
#
loop_
_entity.id
_entity.type
_entity.pdbx_description
1 polymer ?
#
loop_
_entity_poly.entity_id
_entity_poly.type
_entity_poly.pdbx_seq_one_letter_code
_entity_poly.pdbx_strand_id
1 'polypeptide(L)'
;MKRRLKYFLWLSPFLLLALYWLGIYLSLKNPMEEINYSENGGWMRYVMFKPFTETIGSDRIWKEDEGFQMYPYSDKIVGGQEDLSVMMFRNSSEWVYRYKYQLKENVSVRMMFKYNSKKRALIQEEVYLYADDQEVEGSDFLKKLATYGKDRAWLKKQSKKVAEQYILGTWFKNGSSRYSLKNLGDMKIEYNKVLDE
;
A
#
# COMPACT_ATOMS: atom_id res chain seq x y z
N MET A 1 -32.61 -43.31 -4.80
CA MET A 1 -31.26 -42.69 -4.67
C MET A 1 -30.69 -43.00 -3.28
N LYS A 2 -29.51 -43.64 -3.16
CA LYS A 2 -28.90 -44.03 -1.86
C LYS A 2 -28.73 -42.79 -0.96
N ARG A 3 -29.07 -42.90 0.33
CA ARG A 3 -29.08 -41.78 1.31
C ARG A 3 -27.78 -40.96 1.31
N ARG A 4 -26.63 -41.63 1.16
CA ARG A 4 -25.30 -40.99 1.04
C ARG A 4 -25.13 -40.10 -0.20
N LEU A 5 -25.70 -40.49 -1.34
CA LEU A 5 -25.61 -39.71 -2.59
C LEU A 5 -26.42 -38.41 -2.51
N LYS A 6 -27.55 -38.44 -1.80
CA LYS A 6 -28.35 -37.22 -1.52
C LYS A 6 -27.57 -36.23 -0.64
N TYR A 7 -26.91 -36.71 0.41
CA TYR A 7 -26.08 -35.85 1.27
C TYR A 7 -24.88 -35.25 0.51
N PHE A 8 -24.22 -36.04 -0.34
CA PHE A 8 -23.11 -35.54 -1.15
C PHE A 8 -23.56 -34.47 -2.16
N LEU A 9 -24.67 -34.70 -2.87
CA LEU A 9 -25.24 -33.71 -3.79
C LEU A 9 -25.68 -32.43 -3.07
N TRP A 10 -26.21 -32.55 -1.85
CA TRP A 10 -26.60 -31.42 -1.02
C TRP A 10 -25.41 -30.61 -0.48
N LEU A 11 -24.27 -31.26 -0.22
CA LEU A 11 -23.02 -30.60 0.19
C LEU A 11 -22.25 -29.97 -0.98
N SER A 12 -22.56 -30.35 -2.22
CA SER A 12 -21.82 -29.90 -3.41
C SER A 12 -21.78 -28.37 -3.60
N PRO A 13 -22.85 -27.59 -3.33
CA PRO A 13 -22.80 -26.13 -3.47
C PRO A 13 -21.85 -25.47 -2.44
N PHE A 14 -21.82 -26.00 -1.21
CA PHE A 14 -20.91 -25.51 -0.17
C PHE A 14 -19.45 -25.82 -0.51
N LEU A 15 -19.19 -27.00 -1.08
CA LEU A 15 -17.85 -27.37 -1.52
C LEU A 15 -17.38 -26.47 -2.67
N LEU A 16 -18.25 -26.20 -3.66
CA LEU A 16 -17.92 -25.29 -4.76
C LEU A 16 -17.61 -23.87 -4.26
N LEU A 17 -18.39 -23.38 -3.29
CA LEU A 17 -18.14 -22.08 -2.66
C LEU A 17 -16.78 -22.05 -1.94
N ALA A 18 -16.46 -23.12 -1.19
CA ALA A 18 -15.18 -23.25 -0.50
C ALA A 18 -14.00 -23.32 -1.47
N LEU A 19 -14.14 -24.06 -2.58
CA LEU A 19 -13.11 -24.14 -3.62
C LEU A 19 -12.93 -22.82 -4.37
N TYR A 20 -14.03 -22.10 -4.64
CA TYR A 20 -13.98 -20.75 -5.24
C TYR A 20 -13.23 -19.78 -4.32
N TRP A 21 -13.57 -19.77 -3.03
CA TRP A 21 -12.89 -18.97 -2.04
C TRP A 21 -11.40 -19.31 -1.95
N LEU A 22 -11.07 -20.60 -1.84
CA LEU A 22 -9.69 -21.08 -1.82
C LEU A 22 -8.93 -20.66 -3.09
N GLY A 23 -9.58 -20.73 -4.24
CA GLY A 23 -9.02 -20.29 -5.52
C GLY A 23 -8.61 -18.82 -5.51
N ILE A 24 -9.48 -17.92 -5.03
CA ILE A 24 -9.16 -16.49 -4.91
C ILE A 24 -8.05 -16.28 -3.89
N TYR A 25 -8.17 -16.89 -2.71
CA TYR A 25 -7.18 -16.74 -1.66
C TYR A 25 -5.78 -17.14 -2.18
N LEU A 26 -5.67 -18.27 -2.89
CA LEU A 26 -4.42 -18.73 -3.47
C LEU A 26 -3.98 -17.93 -4.70
N SER A 27 -4.88 -17.21 -5.39
CA SER A 27 -4.51 -16.42 -6.57
C SER A 27 -3.78 -15.14 -6.23
N LEU A 28 -4.05 -14.56 -5.05
CA LEU A 28 -3.34 -13.39 -4.53
C LEU A 28 -1.92 -13.83 -4.15
N LYS A 29 -0.87 -13.30 -4.79
CA LYS A 29 0.51 -13.80 -4.64
C LYS A 29 1.42 -12.91 -3.82
N ASN A 30 0.99 -11.71 -3.48
CA ASN A 30 1.75 -10.73 -2.71
C ASN A 30 0.81 -9.81 -1.90
N PRO A 31 1.31 -9.05 -0.90
CA PRO A 31 0.46 -8.23 -0.06
C PRO A 31 -0.22 -7.07 -0.79
N MET A 32 0.38 -6.52 -1.86
CA MET A 32 -0.26 -5.45 -2.63
C MET A 32 -1.50 -5.95 -3.38
N GLU A 33 -1.49 -7.19 -3.85
CA GLU A 33 -2.68 -7.83 -4.42
C GLU A 33 -3.76 -8.06 -3.36
N GLU A 34 -3.39 -8.45 -2.12
CA GLU A 34 -4.37 -8.56 -1.02
C GLU A 34 -4.98 -7.19 -0.67
N ILE A 35 -4.13 -6.17 -0.53
CA ILE A 35 -4.55 -4.78 -0.27
C ILE A 35 -5.53 -4.33 -1.34
N ASN A 36 -5.20 -4.52 -2.62
CA ASN A 36 -6.09 -4.12 -3.71
C ASN A 36 -7.40 -4.90 -3.69
N TYR A 37 -7.34 -6.22 -3.49
CA TYR A 37 -8.53 -7.07 -3.41
C TYR A 37 -9.43 -6.70 -2.22
N SER A 38 -8.85 -6.24 -1.10
CA SER A 38 -9.62 -5.84 0.08
C SER A 38 -10.57 -4.66 -0.18
N GLU A 39 -10.32 -3.83 -1.21
CA GLU A 39 -11.22 -2.74 -1.60
C GLU A 39 -11.91 -2.97 -2.95
N ASN A 40 -11.19 -3.45 -3.96
CA ASN A 40 -11.73 -3.64 -5.30
C ASN A 40 -12.31 -5.05 -5.53
N GLY A 41 -12.17 -5.97 -4.57
CA GLY A 41 -12.67 -7.33 -4.68
C GLY A 41 -14.20 -7.41 -4.73
N GLY A 42 -14.72 -8.56 -5.17
CA GLY A 42 -16.14 -8.85 -5.08
C GLY A 42 -16.58 -9.06 -3.63
N TRP A 43 -17.81 -9.57 -3.43
CA TRP A 43 -18.37 -9.78 -2.09
C TRP A 43 -17.51 -10.66 -1.17
N MET A 44 -16.66 -11.52 -1.73
CA MET A 44 -15.74 -12.36 -0.96
C MET A 44 -14.64 -11.56 -0.24
N ARG A 45 -14.41 -10.29 -0.57
CA ARG A 45 -13.43 -9.44 0.14
C ARG A 45 -13.74 -9.32 1.62
N TYR A 46 -15.01 -9.14 1.98
CA TYR A 46 -15.44 -8.98 3.37
C TYR A 46 -15.25 -10.25 4.23
N VAL A 47 -15.13 -11.41 3.58
CA VAL A 47 -14.85 -12.68 4.26
C VAL A 47 -13.34 -12.88 4.45
N MET A 48 -12.53 -12.39 3.52
CA MET A 48 -11.09 -12.65 3.49
C MET A 48 -10.27 -11.60 4.22
N PHE A 49 -10.63 -10.34 4.08
CA PHE A 49 -9.79 -9.24 4.51
C PHE A 49 -10.62 -8.12 5.10
N LYS A 50 -10.03 -7.43 6.06
CA LYS A 50 -10.53 -6.13 6.52
C LYS A 50 -10.33 -5.10 5.40
N PRO A 51 -11.30 -4.19 5.14
CA PRO A 51 -11.11 -3.13 4.14
C PRO A 51 -9.85 -2.31 4.43
N PHE A 52 -9.04 -2.05 3.41
CA PHE A 52 -7.77 -1.35 3.55
C PHE A 52 -7.92 0.02 4.22
N THR A 53 -8.95 0.78 3.85
CA THR A 53 -9.33 2.07 4.44
C THR A 53 -9.44 2.01 5.96
N GLU A 54 -10.06 0.95 6.50
CA GLU A 54 -10.12 0.71 7.93
C GLU A 54 -8.77 0.28 8.52
N THR A 55 -7.94 -0.46 7.77
CA THR A 55 -6.61 -0.88 8.25
C THR A 55 -5.65 0.30 8.45
N ILE A 56 -5.79 1.34 7.62
CA ILE A 56 -5.04 2.60 7.74
C ILE A 56 -5.71 3.61 8.69
N GLY A 57 -6.80 3.22 9.33
CA GLY A 57 -7.53 4.05 10.29
C GLY A 57 -8.18 5.29 9.67
N SER A 58 -8.56 5.23 8.39
CA SER A 58 -9.30 6.30 7.74
C SER A 58 -10.77 6.20 8.11
N ASP A 59 -11.38 7.29 8.57
CA ASP A 59 -12.83 7.36 8.83
C ASP A 59 -13.65 7.56 7.54
N ARG A 60 -12.97 7.69 6.40
CA ARG A 60 -13.62 7.88 5.09
C ARG A 60 -14.11 6.55 4.54
N ILE A 61 -15.33 6.56 4.02
CA ILE A 61 -15.96 5.38 3.40
C ILE A 61 -15.57 5.30 1.93
N TRP A 62 -15.11 4.13 1.49
CA TRP A 62 -14.91 3.81 0.08
C TRP A 62 -16.20 3.95 -0.73
N LYS A 63 -16.28 4.98 -1.57
CA LYS A 63 -17.43 5.19 -2.44
C LYS A 63 -17.26 4.45 -3.76
N GLU A 64 -18.27 3.72 -4.20
CA GLU A 64 -18.17 2.93 -5.43
C GLU A 64 -18.33 3.78 -6.70
N ASP A 65 -18.92 4.97 -6.65
CA ASP A 65 -19.26 5.81 -7.80
C ASP A 65 -18.11 6.70 -8.31
N GLU A 66 -17.04 6.88 -7.54
CA GLU A 66 -15.89 7.70 -7.92
C GLU A 66 -14.76 6.86 -8.56
N GLY A 67 -14.19 7.34 -9.68
CA GLY A 67 -13.15 6.62 -10.43
C GLY A 67 -11.81 6.48 -9.69
N PHE A 68 -11.49 7.47 -8.84
CA PHE A 68 -10.35 7.44 -7.91
C PHE A 68 -10.68 8.26 -6.67
N GLN A 69 -10.09 7.90 -5.53
CA GLN A 69 -10.28 8.60 -4.27
C GLN A 69 -8.98 8.61 -3.45
N MET A 70 -8.83 9.62 -2.59
CA MET A 70 -7.65 9.78 -1.73
C MET A 70 -8.00 9.64 -0.25
N TYR A 71 -7.22 8.80 0.44
CA TYR A 71 -7.41 8.45 1.85
C TYR A 71 -6.14 8.76 2.63
N PRO A 72 -6.21 9.68 3.62
CA PRO A 72 -5.11 9.87 4.55
C PRO A 72 -5.01 8.69 5.50
N TYR A 73 -3.79 8.35 5.89
CA TYR A 73 -3.51 7.48 7.02
C TYR A 73 -3.86 8.21 8.32
N SER A 74 -4.29 7.45 9.33
CA SER A 74 -4.56 8.01 10.65
C SER A 74 -3.31 8.61 11.29
N ASP A 75 -3.47 9.71 12.04
CA ASP A 75 -2.42 10.31 12.89
C ASP A 75 -1.82 9.32 13.91
N LYS A 76 -2.54 8.24 14.23
CA LYS A 76 -2.06 7.14 15.10
C LYS A 76 -1.01 6.26 14.41
N ILE A 77 -0.92 6.30 13.08
CA ILE A 77 0.01 5.51 12.27
C ILE A 77 1.11 6.42 11.72
N VAL A 78 0.74 7.54 11.10
CA VAL A 78 1.66 8.54 10.54
C VAL A 78 1.26 9.89 11.10
N GLY A 79 2.13 10.53 11.88
CA GLY A 79 1.78 11.79 12.54
C GLY A 79 3.00 12.66 12.84
N GLY A 80 2.74 13.82 13.46
CA GLY A 80 3.75 14.82 13.76
C GLY A 80 4.16 15.60 12.52
N GLN A 81 5.41 15.43 12.07
CA GLN A 81 5.93 16.09 10.86
C GLN A 81 5.63 15.30 9.58
N GLU A 82 4.96 14.15 9.69
CA GLU A 82 4.79 13.19 8.61
C GLU A 82 3.31 13.11 8.22
N ASP A 83 3.05 13.03 6.93
CA ASP A 83 1.73 12.78 6.36
C ASP A 83 1.86 11.73 5.24
N LEU A 84 0.90 10.80 5.18
CA LEU A 84 0.82 9.74 4.19
C LEU A 84 -0.62 9.60 3.74
N SER A 85 -0.83 9.58 2.43
CA SER A 85 -2.12 9.30 1.83
C SER A 85 -1.98 8.28 0.70
N VAL A 86 -3.05 7.55 0.45
CA VAL A 86 -3.16 6.63 -0.69
C VAL A 86 -4.24 7.14 -1.64
N MET A 87 -3.90 7.24 -2.91
CA MET A 87 -4.82 7.41 -4.02
C MET A 87 -5.14 6.03 -4.59
N MET A 88 -6.40 5.62 -4.44
CA MET A 88 -6.90 4.32 -4.86
C MET A 88 -7.76 4.47 -6.11
N PHE A 89 -7.62 3.53 -7.03
CA PHE A 89 -8.35 3.46 -8.29
C PHE A 89 -9.24 2.22 -8.29
N ARG A 90 -10.52 2.35 -8.64
CA ARG A 90 -11.50 1.25 -8.57
C ARG A 90 -11.18 0.10 -9.52
N ASN A 91 -10.77 0.42 -10.74
CA ASN A 91 -10.54 -0.55 -11.81
C ASN A 91 -9.06 -0.85 -12.04
N SER A 92 -8.20 -0.46 -11.09
CA SER A 92 -6.76 -0.62 -11.22
C SER A 92 -6.12 -0.95 -9.88
N SER A 93 -5.10 -1.81 -9.94
CA SER A 93 -4.20 -2.07 -8.83
C SER A 93 -3.07 -1.06 -8.73
N GLU A 94 -2.98 -0.11 -9.66
CA GLU A 94 -1.92 0.91 -9.70
C GLU A 94 -2.15 2.06 -8.70
N TRP A 95 -2.31 1.73 -7.43
CA TRP A 95 -2.49 2.72 -6.36
C TRP A 95 -1.20 3.50 -6.10
N VAL A 96 -1.39 4.75 -5.69
CA VAL A 96 -0.30 5.72 -5.50
C VAL A 96 -0.31 6.21 -4.06
N TYR A 97 0.82 6.06 -3.38
CA TYR A 97 1.04 6.51 -2.01
C TYR A 97 1.87 7.78 -2.04
N ARG A 98 1.31 8.86 -1.47
CA ARG A 98 1.95 10.17 -1.39
C ARG A 98 2.35 10.44 0.04
N TYR A 99 3.64 10.58 0.25
CA TYR A 99 4.24 10.83 1.54
C TYR A 99 4.86 12.22 1.58
N LYS A 100 4.71 12.90 2.72
CA LYS A 100 5.27 14.22 2.99
C LYS A 100 5.92 14.22 4.38
N TYR A 101 7.15 14.70 4.45
CA TYR A 101 7.85 15.02 5.70
C TYR A 101 8.10 16.53 5.76
N GLN A 102 7.51 17.24 6.73
CA GLN A 102 7.70 18.67 6.93
C GLN A 102 9.02 18.95 7.66
N LEU A 103 9.92 19.70 7.03
CA LEU A 103 11.21 20.12 7.62
C LEU A 103 11.09 21.45 8.36
N LYS A 104 10.43 22.43 7.74
CA LYS A 104 10.06 23.76 8.30
C LYS A 104 8.85 24.30 7.53
N GLU A 105 8.32 25.46 7.89
CA GLU A 105 7.25 26.12 7.11
C GLU A 105 7.61 26.19 5.61
N ASN A 106 6.67 25.77 4.75
CA ASN A 106 6.80 25.68 3.29
C ASN A 106 7.95 24.82 2.75
N VAL A 107 8.61 24.01 3.59
CA VAL A 107 9.66 23.08 3.15
C VAL A 107 9.37 21.66 3.59
N SER A 108 9.31 20.76 2.62
CA SER A 108 9.00 19.36 2.87
C SER A 108 9.72 18.42 1.92
N VAL A 109 10.15 17.26 2.41
CA VAL A 109 10.54 16.13 1.55
C VAL A 109 9.27 15.41 1.13
N ARG A 110 9.13 15.15 -0.16
CA ARG A 110 8.00 14.43 -0.73
C ARG A 110 8.48 13.14 -1.39
N MET A 111 7.69 12.08 -1.23
CA MET A 111 7.95 10.79 -1.84
C MET A 111 6.66 10.26 -2.45
N MET A 112 6.77 9.65 -3.62
CA MET A 112 5.66 8.94 -4.24
C MET A 112 6.03 7.48 -4.45
N PHE A 113 5.17 6.58 -3.98
CA PHE A 113 5.29 5.16 -4.25
C PHE A 113 4.09 4.70 -5.07
N LYS A 114 4.33 3.91 -6.12
CA LYS A 114 3.30 3.35 -6.98
C LYS A 114 3.44 1.85 -7.05
N TYR A 115 2.33 1.12 -6.89
CA TYR A 115 2.33 -0.30 -7.17
C TYR A 115 2.17 -0.54 -8.67
N ASN A 116 3.06 -1.34 -9.26
CA ASN A 116 2.94 -1.80 -10.63
C ASN A 116 2.63 -3.30 -10.63
N SER A 117 1.40 -3.67 -10.97
CA SER A 117 0.94 -5.07 -10.93
C SER A 117 1.58 -5.96 -11.99
N LYS A 118 1.98 -5.41 -13.14
CA LYS A 118 2.69 -6.17 -14.18
C LYS A 118 4.11 -6.53 -13.74
N LYS A 119 4.80 -5.59 -13.08
CA LYS A 119 6.15 -5.80 -12.53
C LYS A 119 6.12 -6.49 -11.15
N ARG A 120 4.94 -6.56 -10.52
CA ARG A 120 4.75 -6.94 -9.11
C ARG A 120 5.75 -6.20 -8.22
N ALA A 121 5.75 -4.88 -8.32
CA ALA A 121 6.72 -4.04 -7.60
C ALA A 121 6.04 -2.82 -6.99
N LEU A 122 6.35 -2.53 -5.72
CA LEU A 122 6.07 -1.23 -5.11
C LEU A 122 7.29 -0.34 -5.40
N ILE A 123 7.11 0.63 -6.29
CA ILE A 123 8.18 1.44 -6.85
C ILE A 123 8.11 2.83 -6.25
N GLN A 124 9.20 3.32 -5.70
CA GLN A 124 9.36 4.72 -5.35
C GLN A 124 9.66 5.52 -6.62
N GLU A 125 8.63 6.10 -7.23
CA GLU A 125 8.75 6.83 -8.49
C GLU A 125 9.43 8.18 -8.28
N GLU A 126 9.01 8.93 -7.26
CA GLU A 126 9.47 10.31 -7.03
C GLU A 126 10.03 10.47 -5.62
N VAL A 127 11.12 11.24 -5.51
CA VAL A 127 11.70 11.73 -4.25
C VAL A 127 12.31 13.09 -4.50
N TYR A 128 11.76 14.12 -3.87
CA TYR A 128 12.22 15.49 -4.06
C TYR A 128 12.02 16.32 -2.80
N LEU A 129 12.70 17.46 -2.77
CA LEU A 129 12.49 18.50 -1.77
C LEU A 129 11.62 19.59 -2.38
N TYR A 130 10.49 19.86 -1.76
CA TYR A 130 9.72 21.07 -2.04
C TYR A 130 10.25 22.18 -1.13
N ALA A 131 10.83 23.24 -1.71
CA ALA A 131 11.34 24.39 -0.96
C ALA A 131 11.39 25.63 -1.85
N ASP A 132 11.04 26.79 -1.28
CA ASP A 132 10.98 28.08 -1.99
C ASP A 132 10.02 28.00 -3.20
N ASP A 133 8.86 27.39 -2.98
CA ASP A 133 7.80 27.14 -3.97
C ASP A 133 8.22 26.33 -5.21
N GLN A 134 9.35 25.60 -5.11
CA GLN A 134 9.91 24.80 -6.20
C GLN A 134 10.24 23.38 -5.77
N GLU A 135 10.17 22.46 -6.74
CA GLU A 135 10.65 21.09 -6.62
C GLU A 135 12.15 21.05 -6.91
N VAL A 136 12.92 20.50 -5.98
CA VAL A 136 14.37 20.36 -6.07
C VAL A 136 14.71 18.88 -6.09
N GLU A 137 15.40 18.45 -7.14
CA GLU A 137 15.74 17.06 -7.43
C GLU A 137 17.26 16.85 -7.61
N GLY A 138 17.66 15.59 -7.78
CA GLY A 138 19.03 15.21 -8.13
C GLY A 138 20.10 15.66 -7.13
N SER A 139 21.24 16.15 -7.63
CA SER A 139 22.36 16.54 -6.78
C SER A 139 22.05 17.75 -5.88
N ASP A 140 21.20 18.67 -6.33
CA ASP A 140 20.87 19.88 -5.57
C ASP A 140 19.86 19.59 -4.46
N PHE A 141 19.03 18.56 -4.63
CA PHE A 141 18.18 18.05 -3.56
C PHE A 141 19.01 17.66 -2.33
N LEU A 142 20.02 16.81 -2.48
CA LEU A 142 20.81 16.34 -1.33
C LEU A 142 21.60 17.48 -0.67
N LYS A 143 22.16 18.41 -1.45
CA LYS A 143 22.84 19.61 -0.90
C LYS A 143 21.87 20.46 -0.09
N LYS A 144 20.68 20.72 -0.61
CA LYS A 144 19.67 21.54 0.07
C LYS A 144 19.10 20.82 1.29
N LEU A 145 18.88 19.50 1.20
CA LEU A 145 18.46 18.66 2.32
C LEU A 145 19.48 18.70 3.48
N ALA A 146 20.78 18.75 3.17
CA ALA A 146 21.85 18.85 4.18
C ALA A 146 21.80 20.16 4.99
N THR A 147 21.28 21.26 4.42
CA THR A 147 21.08 22.52 5.17
C THR A 147 20.05 22.39 6.30
N TYR A 148 19.21 21.35 6.24
CA TYR A 148 18.23 20.99 7.28
C TYR A 148 18.75 19.87 8.20
N GLY A 149 20.05 19.56 8.17
CA GLY A 149 20.66 18.52 9.00
C GLY A 149 20.25 17.10 8.63
N LYS A 150 19.79 16.88 7.39
CA LYS A 150 19.39 15.58 6.87
C LYS A 150 20.30 15.17 5.72
N ASP A 151 20.79 13.95 5.75
CA ASP A 151 21.67 13.40 4.72
C ASP A 151 20.97 12.29 3.91
N ARG A 152 21.70 11.73 2.97
CA ARG A 152 21.23 10.59 2.16
C ARG A 152 20.90 9.38 3.03
N ALA A 153 21.64 9.15 4.12
CA ALA A 153 21.39 8.02 5.02
C ALA A 153 20.04 8.17 5.73
N TRP A 154 19.69 9.38 6.17
CA TRP A 154 18.37 9.71 6.67
C TRP A 154 17.30 9.49 5.60
N LEU A 155 17.52 9.96 4.37
CA LEU A 155 16.56 9.81 3.28
C LEU A 155 16.29 8.32 2.97
N LYS A 156 17.34 7.50 2.93
CA LYS A 156 17.23 6.05 2.72
C LYS A 156 16.45 5.37 3.84
N LYS A 157 16.71 5.74 5.09
CA LYS A 157 15.94 5.24 6.25
C LYS A 157 14.48 5.66 6.16
N GLN A 158 14.21 6.89 5.73
CA GLN A 158 12.86 7.41 5.63
C GLN A 158 12.07 6.75 4.50
N SER A 159 12.66 6.57 3.31
CA SER A 159 12.05 5.83 2.20
C SER A 159 11.68 4.40 2.62
N LYS A 160 12.59 3.71 3.32
CA LYS A 160 12.31 2.38 3.87
C LYS A 160 11.20 2.38 4.91
N LYS A 161 11.21 3.35 5.83
CA LYS A 161 10.16 3.53 6.84
C LYS A 161 8.78 3.61 6.18
N VAL A 162 8.66 4.44 5.13
CA VAL A 162 7.39 4.63 4.42
C VAL A 162 6.93 3.33 3.75
N ALA A 163 7.78 2.68 2.94
CA ALA A 163 7.38 1.47 2.24
C ALA A 163 7.15 0.27 3.18
N GLU A 164 8.10 0.02 4.08
CA GLU A 164 8.16 -1.21 4.86
C GLU A 164 7.34 -1.13 6.14
N GLN A 165 7.35 0.01 6.84
CA GLN A 165 6.64 0.14 8.13
C GLN A 165 5.24 0.71 7.94
N TYR A 166 5.09 1.77 7.14
CA TYR A 166 3.79 2.42 6.99
C TYR A 166 2.89 1.73 5.97
N ILE A 167 3.33 1.56 4.72
CA ILE A 167 2.49 0.98 3.68
C ILE A 167 2.26 -0.50 3.97
N LEU A 168 3.33 -1.29 3.96
CA LEU A 168 3.23 -2.74 4.13
C LEU A 168 3.04 -3.15 5.60
N GLY A 169 3.77 -2.53 6.53
CA GLY A 169 3.69 -2.87 7.95
C GLY A 169 2.30 -2.66 8.56
N THR A 170 1.59 -1.61 8.15
CA THR A 170 0.19 -1.40 8.56
C THR A 170 -0.70 -2.54 8.09
N TRP A 171 -0.55 -2.97 6.83
CA TRP A 171 -1.30 -4.10 6.30
C TRP A 171 -1.01 -5.39 7.05
N PHE A 172 0.27 -5.68 7.32
CA PHE A 172 0.66 -6.88 8.06
C PHE A 172 0.10 -6.93 9.48
N LYS A 173 -0.06 -5.77 10.11
CA LYS A 173 -0.55 -5.65 11.48
C LYS A 173 -2.08 -5.70 11.54
N ASN A 174 -2.76 -5.01 10.63
CA ASN A 174 -4.19 -4.70 10.76
C ASN A 174 -5.07 -5.38 9.70
N GLY A 175 -4.49 -5.88 8.61
CA GLY A 175 -5.21 -6.41 7.45
C GLY A 175 -5.04 -7.92 7.26
N SER A 176 -3.81 -8.38 7.04
CA SER A 176 -3.51 -9.79 6.77
C SER A 176 -2.12 -10.17 7.24
N SER A 177 -1.98 -11.33 7.88
CA SER A 177 -0.71 -11.88 8.35
C SER A 177 -0.08 -12.92 7.41
N ARG A 178 -0.62 -13.09 6.19
CA ARG A 178 -0.13 -14.11 5.24
C ARG A 178 1.27 -13.81 4.70
N TYR A 179 1.57 -12.52 4.57
CA TYR A 179 2.86 -12.00 4.15
C TYR A 179 3.52 -11.20 5.28
N SER A 180 4.80 -10.91 5.09
CA SER A 180 5.57 -10.07 6.00
C SER A 180 6.72 -9.43 5.24
N LEU A 181 7.48 -8.53 5.88
CA LEU A 181 8.70 -7.98 5.28
C LEU A 181 9.74 -9.06 4.92
N LYS A 182 9.70 -10.23 5.58
CA LYS A 182 10.57 -11.37 5.27
C LYS A 182 10.01 -12.26 4.15
N ASN A 183 8.72 -12.13 3.82
CA ASN A 183 8.04 -12.89 2.80
C ASN A 183 7.01 -12.00 2.09
N LEU A 184 7.45 -11.34 1.03
CA LEU A 184 6.59 -10.52 0.18
C LEU A 184 5.90 -11.34 -0.93
N GLY A 185 6.04 -12.66 -0.92
CA GLY A 185 5.62 -13.51 -2.03
C GLY A 185 6.46 -13.22 -3.26
N ASP A 186 5.81 -12.88 -4.37
CA ASP A 186 6.48 -12.60 -5.65
C ASP A 186 6.66 -11.11 -5.95
N MET A 187 6.33 -10.22 -5.02
CA MET A 187 6.61 -8.80 -5.19
C MET A 187 7.98 -8.38 -4.67
N LYS A 188 8.45 -7.24 -5.17
CA LYS A 188 9.64 -6.53 -4.67
C LYS A 188 9.35 -5.06 -4.36
N ILE A 189 10.27 -4.43 -3.64
CA ILE A 189 10.26 -2.99 -3.41
C ILE A 189 11.42 -2.40 -4.21
N GLU A 190 11.15 -1.38 -5.02
CA GLU A 190 12.15 -0.66 -5.79
C GLU A 190 12.23 0.77 -5.26
N TYR A 191 13.42 1.20 -4.86
CA TYR A 191 13.64 2.55 -4.35
C TYR A 191 14.21 3.46 -5.45
N ASN A 192 14.02 4.77 -5.29
CA ASN A 192 14.50 5.74 -6.26
C ASN A 192 16.05 5.76 -6.28
N LYS A 193 16.63 5.93 -7.48
CA LYS A 193 18.09 5.91 -7.69
C LYS A 193 18.85 7.00 -6.91
N VAL A 194 18.20 8.11 -6.56
CA VAL A 194 18.80 9.18 -5.73
C VAL A 194 19.26 8.68 -4.36
N LEU A 195 18.80 7.50 -3.92
CA LEU A 195 19.26 6.85 -2.69
C LEU A 195 20.56 6.07 -2.83
N ASP A 196 21.03 5.82 -4.06
CA ASP A 196 22.17 4.95 -4.39
C ASP A 196 23.29 5.66 -5.19
N GLU A 197 22.99 6.74 -5.93
CA GLU A 197 23.99 7.80 -6.25
C GLU A 197 24.63 8.31 -4.96
#